data_AF-A0A838S287-F1
#
_entry.id   AF-A0A838S287-F1
#
_cell.length_a   1.000
_cell.length_b   1.000
_cell.length_c   1.000
_cell.angle_alpha   90.00
_cell.angle_beta   90.00
_cell.angle_gamma   90.00
#
_symmetry.space_group_name_H-M   'P 1'
#
loop_
_entity.id
_entity.type
_entity.pdbx_description
1 polymer ?
#
loop_
_entity_poly.entity_id
_entity_poly.type
_entity_poly.pdbx_seq_one_letter_code
_entity_poly.pdbx_strand_id
1 'polypeptide(L)'
;MKDSFAVDIAEMKARGYDPSTILETVADAERRGEQCATAQQQVIAAASAILRGEMGIIEGSRLLCSLRSRVSSSDHDFDFVPFVVIDDATDHLPIGDVRRHWAADALVRKDLEIQAAEALYRVDAVAGCERLLIRFGTQPNDQTRNV
;
A
#
# COMPACT_ATOMS: atom_id res chain seq x y z
N MET A 1 16.47 -29.79 4.25
CA MET A 1 17.42 -29.11 5.14
C MET A 1 16.58 -28.45 6.23
N LYS A 2 16.45 -29.12 7.38
CA LYS A 2 15.63 -28.67 8.52
C LYS A 2 16.61 -28.39 9.64
N ASP A 3 17.17 -27.18 9.68
CA ASP A 3 18.08 -26.81 10.76
C ASP A 3 17.28 -26.22 11.92
N SER A 4 16.98 -27.13 12.84
CA SER A 4 16.98 -26.98 14.30
C SER A 4 17.00 -25.56 14.86
N PHE A 5 15.82 -25.03 15.20
CA PHE A 5 15.66 -23.97 16.21
C PHE A 5 15.00 -24.55 17.47
N ALA A 6 15.59 -25.62 18.02
CA ALA A 6 15.29 -26.06 19.36
C ALA A 6 16.47 -25.67 20.25
N VAL A 7 16.50 -24.41 20.69
CA VAL A 7 17.39 -24.02 21.79
C VAL A 7 16.78 -24.58 23.06
N ASP A 8 17.50 -25.50 23.70
CA ASP A 8 17.05 -26.24 24.87
C ASP A 8 16.87 -25.28 26.06
N ILE A 9 15.63 -25.19 26.58
CA ILE A 9 15.24 -24.30 27.69
C ILE A 9 16.10 -24.56 28.94
N ALA A 10 16.63 -25.79 29.09
CA ALA A 10 17.52 -26.15 30.18
C ALA A 10 18.87 -25.43 30.11
N GLU A 11 19.45 -25.27 28.92
CA GLU A 11 20.76 -24.63 28.73
C GLU A 11 20.68 -23.11 28.88
N MET A 12 19.54 -22.51 28.53
CA MET A 12 19.30 -21.07 28.66
C MET A 12 19.19 -20.63 30.13
N LYS A 13 18.53 -21.45 30.97
CA LYS A 13 18.47 -21.22 32.42
C LYS A 13 19.85 -21.27 33.07
N ALA A 14 20.73 -22.14 32.60
CA ALA A 14 22.10 -22.27 33.11
C ALA A 14 22.97 -21.03 32.82
N ARG A 15 22.64 -20.26 31.78
CA ARG A 15 23.35 -19.03 31.39
C ARG A 15 22.73 -17.75 31.99
N GLY A 16 21.72 -17.87 32.84
CA GLY A 16 21.09 -16.73 33.53
C GLY A 16 20.14 -15.90 32.67
N TYR A 17 19.72 -16.41 31.50
CA TYR A 17 18.70 -15.76 30.69
C TYR A 17 17.30 -16.10 31.22
N ASP A 18 16.48 -15.08 31.48
CA ASP A 18 15.06 -15.26 31.79
C ASP A 18 14.30 -15.69 30.52
N PRO A 19 13.69 -16.89 30.49
CA PRO A 19 12.89 -17.35 29.35
C PRO A 19 11.72 -16.41 29.00
N SER A 20 11.25 -15.60 29.93
CA SER A 20 10.15 -14.64 29.71
C SER A 20 10.54 -13.53 28.73
N THR A 21 11.79 -13.07 28.77
CA THR A 21 12.30 -11.98 27.93
C THR A 21 12.38 -12.39 26.45
N ILE A 22 12.67 -13.66 26.18
CA ILE A 22 12.83 -14.14 24.81
C ILE A 22 11.47 -14.35 24.15
N LEU A 23 10.50 -14.94 24.87
CA LEU A 23 9.12 -15.08 24.37
C LEU A 23 8.51 -13.73 23.97
N GLU A 24 8.76 -12.68 24.74
CA GLU A 24 8.33 -11.31 24.40
C GLU A 24 9.03 -10.78 23.14
N THR A 25 10.33 -11.07 22.97
CA THR A 25 11.13 -10.64 21.82
C THR A 25 10.76 -11.38 20.52
N VAL A 26 10.49 -12.69 20.58
CA VAL A 26 10.03 -13.45 19.38
C VAL A 26 8.61 -13.03 19.01
N ALA A 27 7.73 -12.86 19.99
CA ALA A 27 6.37 -12.36 19.75
C ALA A 27 6.35 -10.92 19.21
N ASP A 28 7.33 -10.09 19.55
CA ASP A 28 7.52 -8.74 18.99
C ASP A 28 8.14 -8.77 17.58
N ALA A 29 9.05 -9.71 17.29
CA ALA A 29 9.61 -9.92 15.96
C ALA A 29 8.57 -10.50 14.98
N GLU A 30 7.74 -11.42 15.45
CA GLU A 30 6.59 -11.96 14.70
C GLU A 30 5.52 -10.89 14.50
N ARG A 31 5.23 -10.04 15.51
CA ARG A 31 4.36 -8.85 15.33
C ARG A 31 4.88 -7.87 14.29
N ARG A 32 6.21 -7.69 14.18
CA ARG A 32 6.84 -6.84 13.16
C ARG A 32 6.86 -7.50 11.77
N GLY A 33 6.88 -8.83 11.71
CA GLY A 33 6.84 -9.60 10.47
C GLY A 33 5.45 -9.73 9.85
N GLU A 34 4.39 -9.65 10.67
CA GLU A 34 3.00 -9.83 10.25
C GLU A 34 2.10 -8.69 10.72
N GLN A 35 2.47 -7.46 10.38
CA GLN A 35 1.50 -6.37 10.32
C GLN A 35 1.10 -6.16 8.86
N CYS A 36 -0.05 -6.72 8.49
CA CYS A 36 -0.77 -6.29 7.30
C CYS A 36 -0.95 -4.77 7.42
N ALA A 37 -0.30 -4.01 6.53
CA ALA A 37 -0.35 -2.56 6.57
C ALA A 37 -1.80 -2.08 6.67
N THR A 38 -2.09 -1.14 7.57
CA THR A 38 -3.45 -0.60 7.71
C THR A 38 -3.92 0.00 6.38
N ALA A 39 -5.23 0.09 6.15
CA ALA A 39 -5.75 0.66 4.91
C ALA A 39 -5.20 2.08 4.63
N GLN A 40 -4.96 2.87 5.69
CA GLN A 40 -4.32 4.19 5.60
C GLN A 40 -2.86 4.09 5.15
N GLN A 41 -2.08 3.16 5.70
CA GLN A 41 -0.70 2.91 5.25
C GLN A 41 -0.65 2.46 3.79
N GLN A 42 -1.63 1.66 3.34
CA GLN A 42 -1.76 1.27 1.94
C GLN A 42 -2.06 2.47 1.02
N VAL A 43 -2.93 3.40 1.46
CA VAL A 43 -3.18 4.66 0.74
C VAL A 43 -1.92 5.51 0.63
N ILE A 44 -1.19 5.68 1.74
CA ILE A 44 0.08 6.43 1.77
C ILE A 44 1.11 5.80 0.82
N ALA A 45 1.26 4.47 0.87
CA ALA A 45 2.19 3.75 0.02
C ALA A 45 1.85 3.91 -1.46
N ALA A 46 0.58 3.74 -1.84
CA ALA A 46 0.11 3.88 -3.21
C ALA A 46 0.31 5.33 -3.72
N ALA A 47 -0.17 6.33 -2.97
CA ALA A 47 -0.01 7.74 -3.34
C ALA A 47 1.48 8.12 -3.50
N SER A 48 2.34 7.65 -2.59
CA SER A 48 3.78 7.90 -2.69
C SER A 48 4.41 7.21 -3.90
N ALA A 49 4.01 5.98 -4.23
CA ALA A 49 4.52 5.24 -5.38
C ALA A 49 4.15 5.91 -6.71
N ILE A 50 2.92 6.43 -6.81
CA ILE A 50 2.46 7.22 -7.97
C ILE A 50 3.33 8.48 -8.13
N LEU A 51 3.56 9.23 -7.04
CA LEU A 51 4.38 10.43 -7.07
C LEU A 51 5.85 10.16 -7.44
N ARG A 52 6.40 9.02 -7.03
CA ARG A 52 7.75 8.58 -7.41
C ARG A 52 7.84 7.96 -8.81
N GLY A 53 6.70 7.70 -9.46
CA GLY A 53 6.64 7.03 -10.76
C GLY A 53 6.92 5.53 -10.70
N GLU A 54 6.86 4.93 -9.51
CA GLU A 54 7.02 3.48 -9.30
C GLU A 54 5.73 2.70 -9.60
N MET A 55 4.59 3.40 -9.61
CA MET A 55 3.27 2.86 -9.92
C MET A 55 2.59 3.77 -10.95
N GLY A 56 1.94 3.18 -11.95
CA GLY A 56 1.18 3.93 -12.95
C GLY A 56 -0.02 4.66 -12.34
N ILE A 57 -0.47 5.75 -12.97
CA ILE A 57 -1.61 6.53 -12.46
C ILE A 57 -2.89 5.70 -12.50
N ILE A 58 -3.10 4.91 -13.55
CA ILE A 58 -4.32 4.08 -13.68
C ILE A 58 -4.30 2.94 -12.66
N GLU A 59 -3.17 2.24 -12.55
CA GLU A 59 -2.97 1.19 -11.55
C GLU A 59 -3.19 1.71 -10.13
N GLY A 60 -2.58 2.85 -9.82
CA GLY A 60 -2.71 3.53 -8.54
C GLY A 60 -4.14 3.99 -8.27
N SER A 61 -4.84 4.50 -9.27
CA SER A 61 -6.25 4.91 -9.14
C SER A 61 -7.15 3.74 -8.75
N ARG A 62 -7.02 2.60 -9.43
CA ARG A 62 -7.75 1.36 -9.09
C ARG A 62 -7.50 0.93 -7.65
N LEU A 63 -6.23 0.92 -7.23
CA LEU A 63 -5.86 0.58 -5.86
C LEU A 63 -6.46 1.56 -4.85
N LEU A 64 -6.31 2.86 -5.06
CA LEU A 64 -6.85 3.90 -4.17
C LEU A 64 -8.38 3.85 -4.08
N CYS A 65 -9.08 3.63 -5.20
CA CYS A 65 -10.52 3.42 -5.23
C CYS A 65 -10.95 2.21 -4.38
N SER A 66 -10.23 1.09 -4.48
CA SER A 66 -10.52 -0.10 -3.67
C SER A 66 -10.31 0.11 -2.17
N LEU A 67 -9.42 1.04 -1.79
CA LEU A 67 -9.10 1.35 -0.40
C LEU A 67 -10.06 2.38 0.22
N ARG A 68 -10.76 3.17 -0.59
CA ARG A 68 -11.60 4.30 -0.15
C ARG A 68 -12.58 3.93 0.97
N SER A 69 -13.37 2.87 0.79
CA SER A 69 -14.39 2.45 1.76
C SER A 69 -13.81 1.96 3.10
N ARG A 70 -12.50 1.66 3.14
CA ARG A 70 -11.79 1.21 4.34
C ARG A 70 -11.20 2.38 5.14
N VAL A 71 -11.03 3.55 4.53
CA VAL A 71 -10.39 4.73 5.15
C VAL A 71 -11.29 5.95 5.26
N SER A 72 -12.48 5.90 4.64
CA SER A 72 -13.47 6.96 4.66
C SER A 72 -14.88 6.39 4.76
N SER A 73 -15.69 7.01 5.61
CA SER A 73 -17.13 6.73 5.74
C SER A 73 -17.99 7.62 4.84
N SER A 74 -17.38 8.51 4.05
CA SER A 74 -18.08 9.39 3.11
C SER A 74 -18.12 8.75 1.73
N ASP A 75 -19.33 8.58 1.19
CA ASP A 75 -19.53 8.12 -0.20
C ASP A 75 -18.93 9.10 -1.23
N HIS A 76 -18.78 10.37 -0.83
CA HIS A 76 -18.25 11.47 -1.64
C HIS A 76 -16.99 12.08 -1.01
N ASP A 77 -16.02 11.24 -0.66
CA ASP A 77 -14.72 11.72 -0.23
C ASP A 77 -14.00 12.45 -1.38
N PHE A 78 -13.95 13.78 -1.32
CA PHE A 78 -13.39 14.65 -2.36
C PHE A 78 -11.91 14.37 -2.65
N ASP A 79 -11.16 13.85 -1.68
CA ASP A 79 -9.75 13.49 -1.90
C ASP A 79 -9.62 12.26 -2.80
N PHE A 80 -10.65 11.41 -2.87
CA PHE A 80 -10.69 10.21 -3.70
C PHE A 80 -11.36 10.40 -5.06
N VAL A 81 -12.11 11.49 -5.28
CA VAL A 81 -12.86 11.74 -6.51
C VAL A 81 -12.00 11.65 -7.79
N PRO A 82 -10.79 12.25 -7.87
CA PRO A 82 -9.97 12.15 -9.07
C PRO A 82 -9.67 10.70 -9.46
N PHE A 83 -9.38 9.84 -8.48
CA PHE A 83 -9.06 8.44 -8.73
C PHE A 83 -10.27 7.66 -9.20
N VAL A 84 -11.47 7.95 -8.67
CA VAL A 84 -12.73 7.35 -9.14
C VAL A 84 -12.99 7.73 -10.60
N VAL A 85 -12.80 8.99 -10.96
CA VAL A 85 -12.97 9.45 -12.34
C VAL A 85 -11.97 8.78 -13.28
N ILE A 86 -10.70 8.67 -12.86
CA ILE A 86 -9.67 8.01 -13.66
C ILE A 86 -10.00 6.52 -13.84
N ASP A 87 -10.36 5.82 -12.76
CA ASP A 87 -10.69 4.40 -12.81
C ASP A 87 -11.87 4.14 -13.76
N ASP A 88 -12.96 4.90 -13.62
CA ASP A 88 -14.15 4.79 -14.47
C ASP A 88 -13.84 5.11 -15.95
N ALA A 89 -13.05 6.16 -16.21
CA ALA A 89 -12.68 6.55 -17.58
C ALA A 89 -11.69 5.58 -18.25
N THR A 90 -11.06 4.69 -17.48
CA THR A 90 -10.01 3.79 -17.96
C THR A 90 -10.29 2.32 -17.65
N ASP A 91 -11.52 1.98 -17.27
CA ASP A 91 -11.92 0.62 -16.85
C ASP A 91 -11.65 -0.44 -17.92
N HIS A 92 -11.79 -0.04 -19.20
CA HIS A 92 -11.57 -0.85 -20.38
C HIS A 92 -10.08 -1.08 -20.71
N LEU A 93 -9.16 -0.38 -20.04
CA LEU A 93 -7.72 -0.51 -20.29
C LEU A 93 -7.10 -1.71 -19.55
N PRO A 94 -6.28 -2.53 -20.24
CA PRO A 94 -5.70 -3.72 -19.67
C PRO A 94 -4.47 -3.38 -18.80
N ILE A 95 -4.69 -3.26 -17.50
CA ILE A 95 -3.65 -3.04 -16.48
C ILE A 95 -3.48 -4.31 -15.64
N GLY A 96 -2.23 -4.67 -15.34
CA GLY A 96 -1.90 -5.84 -14.53
C GLY A 96 -2.20 -7.17 -15.23
N ASP A 97 -2.63 -8.16 -14.45
CA ASP A 97 -2.74 -9.56 -14.87
C ASP A 97 -3.71 -9.81 -16.03
N VAL A 98 -4.71 -8.96 -16.22
CA VAL A 98 -5.70 -9.14 -17.31
C VAL A 98 -5.02 -9.15 -18.69
N ARG A 99 -3.86 -8.48 -18.82
CA ARG A 99 -3.07 -8.41 -20.05
C ARG A 99 -2.70 -9.78 -20.62
N ARG A 100 -2.58 -10.82 -19.77
CA ARG A 100 -2.29 -12.20 -20.20
C ARG A 100 -3.39 -12.82 -21.08
N HIS A 101 -4.59 -12.22 -21.08
CA HIS A 101 -5.74 -12.66 -21.85
C HIS A 101 -5.95 -11.86 -23.15
N TRP A 102 -5.10 -10.88 -23.43
CA TRP A 102 -5.21 -10.01 -24.59
C TRP A 102 -4.26 -10.44 -25.71
N ALA A 103 -4.69 -10.21 -26.96
CA ALA A 103 -3.82 -10.38 -28.11
C ALA A 103 -2.69 -9.32 -28.11
N ALA A 104 -1.50 -9.72 -28.58
CA ALA A 104 -0.31 -8.86 -28.51
C ALA A 104 -0.46 -7.54 -29.29
N ASP A 105 -1.10 -7.56 -30.45
CA ASP A 105 -1.39 -6.38 -31.27
C ASP A 105 -2.42 -5.45 -30.61
N ALA A 106 -3.39 -6.01 -29.88
CA ALA A 106 -4.33 -5.23 -29.08
C ALA A 106 -3.63 -4.54 -27.90
N LEU A 107 -2.70 -5.22 -27.24
CA LEU A 107 -1.89 -4.63 -26.16
C LEU A 107 -1.07 -3.44 -26.66
N VAL A 108 -0.40 -3.54 -27.81
CA VAL A 108 0.37 -2.42 -28.39
C VAL A 108 -0.50 -1.17 -28.59
N ARG A 109 -1.72 -1.35 -29.12
CA ARG A 109 -2.66 -0.22 -29.30
C ARG A 109 -3.13 0.35 -27.97
N LYS A 110 -3.42 -0.52 -27.00
CA LYS A 110 -3.87 -0.09 -25.66
C LYS A 110 -2.77 0.56 -24.84
N ASP A 111 -1.51 0.20 -25.04
CA ASP A 111 -0.38 0.85 -24.37
C ASP A 111 -0.23 2.32 -24.79
N LEU A 112 -0.52 2.66 -26.05
CA LEU A 112 -0.57 4.06 -26.50
C LEU A 112 -1.72 4.83 -25.83
N GLU A 113 -2.88 4.18 -25.68
CA GLU A 113 -4.04 4.78 -25.02
C GLU A 113 -3.80 4.97 -23.51
N ILE A 114 -3.15 4.01 -22.85
CA ILE A 114 -2.69 4.11 -21.46
C ILE A 114 -1.75 5.31 -21.30
N GLN A 115 -0.73 5.43 -22.14
CA GLN A 115 0.21 6.56 -22.08
C GLN A 115 -0.49 7.90 -22.25
N ALA A 116 -1.45 7.99 -23.19
CA ALA A 116 -2.22 9.20 -23.41
C ALA A 116 -3.12 9.54 -22.20
N ALA A 117 -3.78 8.55 -21.62
CA ALA A 117 -4.61 8.73 -20.43
C ALA A 117 -3.78 9.14 -19.20
N GLU A 118 -2.65 8.49 -18.95
CA GLU A 118 -1.77 8.87 -17.83
C GLU A 118 -1.18 10.27 -17.99
N ALA A 119 -0.88 10.70 -19.22
CA ALA A 119 -0.46 12.07 -19.48
C ALA A 119 -1.61 13.07 -19.23
N LEU A 120 -2.82 12.74 -19.69
CA LEU A 120 -4.03 13.56 -19.52
C LEU A 120 -4.36 13.80 -18.04
N TYR A 121 -4.33 12.75 -17.22
CA TYR A 121 -4.74 12.81 -15.82
C TYR A 121 -3.63 13.15 -14.83
N ARG A 122 -2.39 13.35 -15.30
CA ARG A 122 -1.21 13.54 -14.43
C ARG A 122 -1.39 14.63 -13.38
N VAL A 123 -1.89 15.80 -13.79
CA VAL A 123 -2.02 16.95 -12.88
C VAL A 123 -3.00 16.63 -11.75
N ASP A 124 -4.16 16.08 -12.08
CA ASP A 124 -5.20 15.76 -11.11
C ASP A 124 -4.79 14.61 -10.18
N ALA A 125 -4.15 13.58 -10.73
CA ALA A 125 -3.66 12.43 -9.97
C ALA A 125 -2.57 12.85 -8.97
N VAL A 126 -1.61 13.68 -9.39
CA VAL A 126 -0.55 14.19 -8.51
C VAL A 126 -1.15 15.04 -7.38
N ALA A 127 -2.01 16.00 -7.71
CA ALA A 127 -2.65 16.83 -6.70
C ALA A 127 -3.51 16.00 -5.73
N GLY A 128 -4.20 14.97 -6.23
CA GLY A 128 -4.93 14.00 -5.39
C GLY A 128 -4.01 13.23 -4.44
N CYS A 129 -2.87 12.74 -4.93
CA CYS A 129 -1.90 12.01 -4.12
C CYS A 129 -1.34 12.88 -2.99
N GLU A 130 -1.00 14.14 -3.29
CA GLU A 130 -0.52 15.10 -2.29
C GLU A 130 -1.55 15.34 -1.18
N ARG A 131 -2.84 15.51 -1.53
CA ARG A 131 -3.91 15.67 -0.52
C ARG A 131 -4.06 14.43 0.36
N LEU A 132 -4.01 13.23 -0.24
CA LEU A 132 -4.05 11.98 0.52
C LEU A 132 -2.86 11.85 1.47
N LEU A 133 -1.64 12.23 1.04
CA LEU A 133 -0.47 12.21 1.90
C LEU A 133 -0.54 13.23 3.04
N ILE A 134 -1.06 14.43 2.80
CA ILE A 134 -1.28 15.42 3.87
C ILE A 134 -2.26 14.86 4.91
N ARG A 135 -3.37 14.28 4.43
CA ARG A 135 -4.45 13.77 5.28
C ARG A 135 -4.07 12.53 6.08
N PHE A 136 -3.39 11.56 5.45
CA PHE A 136 -3.09 10.26 6.08
C PHE A 136 -1.64 10.16 6.59
N GLY A 137 -0.70 10.89 5.99
CA GLY A 137 0.72 10.89 6.38
C GLY A 137 1.01 11.65 7.68
N THR A 138 0.12 12.54 8.11
CA THR A 138 0.19 13.19 9.42
C THR A 138 -0.44 12.28 10.48
N GLN A 139 0.24 11.20 10.88
CA GLN A 139 -0.08 10.55 12.15
C GLN A 139 0.79 11.20 13.23
N PRO A 140 0.20 11.89 14.24
CA PRO A 140 0.96 12.41 15.37
C PRO A 140 1.36 11.23 16.25
N ASN A 141 2.57 10.72 16.03
CA ASN A 141 3.29 9.99 17.07
C ASN A 141 4.08 10.99 17.91
N ASP A 142 3.37 11.99 18.45
CA ASP A 142 3.90 12.86 19.50
C ASP A 142 2.72 13.42 20.29
N GLN A 143 2.55 12.87 21.50
CA GLN A 143 1.95 13.40 22.74
C GLN A 143 1.55 12.22 23.64
N THR A 144 2.47 11.27 23.81
CA THR A 144 2.61 10.47 25.04
C THR A 144 4.07 10.57 25.49
N ARG A 145 4.47 11.78 25.85
CA ARG A 145 5.53 11.97 26.85
C ARG A 145 4.95 12.84 27.96
N ASN A 146 4.65 12.16 29.07
CA ASN A 146 4.67 12.70 30.43
C ASN A 146 5.71 13.84 30.55
N VAL A 147 5.35 14.97 31.16
CA VAL A 147 5.33 15.21 32.63
C VAL A 147 4.38 16.36 32.91
#